data_AF-A0A965NGX2-F1
#
_entry.id   AF-A0A965NGX2-F1
#
_cell.length_a   1.000
_cell.length_b   1.000
_cell.length_c   1.000
_cell.angle_alpha   90.00
_cell.angle_beta   90.00
_cell.angle_gamma   90.00
#
_symmetry.space_group_name_H-M   'P 1'
#
loop_
_entity.id
_entity.type
_entity.pdbx_description
1 polymer ?
#
loop_
_entity_poly.entity_id
_entity_poly.type
_entity_poly.pdbx_seq_one_letter_code
_entity_poly.pdbx_strand_id
1 'polypeptide(L)'
;MQVERLIARIRGQLEVGTPDLEARSLANEYSTLCLRLRERLEQCNTLIRAGNDNAALQVAESEPDLLTVCAQLSFSEAERWNNLCRERGLPAGFLFDDQQILAVEGLYGKTIGENHPLYRDYRQAMRQRDEDRALTILRSIVRLNPDDPTARSELNRLSEKFLRDALTRVVTFFQEGQRPEAIELMDRMERFGAQHLSEDSRWENARQLRILYLREKAEEQILQLLQEAALAHQQDQWEKCANAIGRIRNLERDHQVKLQAHTLSELERHEKWAGQLAAEAEAEASARATVENLLQEWQTLQKGPPRGTSLAVIISRHNQWLQRAENISARLPENLIREVQDHRNLVRRKLSRRFAFFITQGVVALSIITGIALYGYNQYQLRLKARAELIEVQKLAESWETLSAVAKLEQIKSAPRLIPMEQAMVEEMKKLKQQLEEQRAAEIKLQAEATYLADRQKEGINASNFAEITQRTTA
;
A
#
# COMPACT_ATOMS: atom_id res chain seq x y z
N MET A 1 -33.80 -12.08 -6.11
CA MET A 1 -34.58 -10.85 -5.91
C MET A 1 -34.30 -10.12 -4.60
N GLN A 2 -34.60 -10.65 -3.40
CA GLN A 2 -34.37 -9.90 -2.14
C GLN A 2 -32.88 -9.65 -1.84
N VAL A 3 -32.02 -10.66 -2.01
CA VAL A 3 -30.57 -10.55 -1.76
C VAL A 3 -29.87 -9.59 -2.73
N GLU A 4 -30.23 -9.64 -4.02
CA GLU A 4 -29.67 -8.73 -5.04
C GLU A 4 -30.04 -7.26 -4.77
N ARG A 5 -31.28 -7.00 -4.33
CA ARG A 5 -31.70 -5.66 -3.93
C ARG A 5 -30.92 -5.18 -2.71
N LEU A 6 -30.73 -6.05 -1.71
CA LEU A 6 -29.90 -5.74 -0.55
C LEU A 6 -28.48 -5.35 -0.96
N ILE A 7 -27.83 -6.15 -1.83
CA ILE A 7 -26.47 -5.87 -2.33
C ILE A 7 -26.43 -4.56 -3.11
N ALA A 8 -27.40 -4.30 -3.99
CA ALA A 8 -27.47 -3.05 -4.74
C ALA A 8 -27.58 -1.83 -3.81
N ARG A 9 -28.34 -1.96 -2.71
CA ARG A 9 -28.46 -0.90 -1.70
C ARG A 9 -27.18 -0.71 -0.89
N ILE A 10 -26.52 -1.80 -0.50
CA ILE A 10 -25.20 -1.74 0.15
C ILE A 10 -24.19 -1.03 -0.76
N ARG A 11 -24.17 -1.34 -2.06
CA ARG A 11 -23.32 -0.66 -3.04
C ARG A 11 -23.63 0.84 -3.13
N GLY A 12 -24.91 1.21 -3.19
CA GLY A 12 -25.32 2.61 -3.12
C GLY A 12 -24.81 3.31 -1.86
N GLN A 13 -24.93 2.67 -0.69
CA GLN A 13 -24.44 3.24 0.57
C GLN A 13 -22.91 3.44 0.58
N LEU A 14 -22.17 2.52 -0.03
CA LEU A 14 -20.71 2.62 -0.17
C LEU A 14 -20.27 3.79 -1.08
N GLU A 15 -21.12 4.22 -2.00
CA GLU A 15 -20.87 5.37 -2.88
C GLU A 15 -21.20 6.71 -2.19
N VAL A 16 -22.33 6.78 -1.48
CA VAL A 16 -22.76 8.01 -0.80
C VAL A 16 -21.84 8.33 0.40
N GLY A 17 -21.37 7.31 1.12
CA GLY A 17 -20.41 7.45 2.21
C GLY A 17 -20.95 8.14 3.48
N THR A 18 -22.16 8.70 3.45
CA THR A 18 -22.77 9.37 4.60
C THR A 18 -23.31 8.36 5.62
N PRO A 19 -23.13 8.60 6.92
CA PRO A 19 -23.74 7.81 7.97
C PRO A 19 -25.25 8.02 7.94
N ASP A 20 -26.00 6.91 7.90
CA ASP A 20 -27.45 6.93 7.93
C ASP A 20 -27.96 5.72 8.71
N LEU A 21 -29.15 5.86 9.30
CA LEU A 21 -29.89 4.76 9.93
C LEU A 21 -30.13 3.62 8.93
N GLU A 22 -30.22 3.94 7.64
CA GLU A 22 -30.27 2.96 6.55
C GLU A 22 -29.01 2.07 6.51
N ALA A 23 -27.81 2.61 6.71
CA ALA A 23 -26.58 1.79 6.70
C ALA A 23 -26.61 0.72 7.81
N ARG A 24 -27.16 1.07 8.98
CA ARG A 24 -27.30 0.15 10.12
C ARG A 24 -28.34 -0.94 9.84
N SER A 25 -29.48 -0.61 9.24
CA SER A 25 -30.49 -1.61 8.90
C SER A 25 -29.95 -2.59 7.84
N LEU A 26 -29.27 -2.08 6.82
CA LEU A 26 -28.58 -2.89 5.80
C LEU A 26 -27.51 -3.79 6.41
N ALA A 27 -26.70 -3.27 7.34
CA ALA A 27 -25.66 -4.04 8.03
C ALA A 27 -26.26 -5.18 8.86
N ASN A 28 -27.36 -4.92 9.54
CA ASN A 28 -28.08 -5.93 10.31
C ASN A 28 -28.72 -7.00 9.42
N GLU A 29 -29.36 -6.62 8.31
CA GLU A 29 -29.92 -7.57 7.33
C GLU A 29 -28.83 -8.44 6.71
N TYR A 30 -27.73 -7.84 6.26
CA TYR A 30 -26.59 -8.53 5.68
C TYR A 30 -25.95 -9.53 6.67
N SER A 31 -25.62 -9.08 7.88
CA SER A 31 -25.00 -9.95 8.90
C SER A 31 -25.90 -11.10 9.32
N THR A 32 -27.21 -10.87 9.45
CA THR A 32 -28.18 -11.94 9.75
C THR A 32 -28.26 -12.98 8.64
N LEU A 33 -28.22 -12.56 7.36
CA LEU A 33 -28.20 -13.49 6.23
C LEU A 33 -26.89 -14.29 6.18
N CYS A 34 -25.75 -13.64 6.39
CA CYS A 34 -24.45 -14.32 6.47
C CYS A 34 -24.43 -15.38 7.59
N LEU A 35 -24.99 -15.07 8.77
CA LEU A 35 -25.07 -16.00 9.89
C LEU A 35 -25.90 -17.25 9.54
N ARG A 36 -27.11 -17.07 8.98
CA ARG A 36 -27.96 -18.20 8.58
C ARG A 36 -27.31 -19.11 7.55
N LEU A 37 -26.61 -18.52 6.57
CA LEU A 37 -25.93 -19.29 5.54
C LEU A 37 -24.70 -20.01 6.08
N ARG A 38 -24.00 -19.39 7.04
CA ARG A 38 -22.91 -20.06 7.75
C ARG A 38 -23.39 -21.29 8.51
N GLU A 39 -24.47 -21.17 9.28
CA GLU A 39 -25.06 -22.31 10.00
C GLU A 39 -25.43 -23.44 9.03
N ARG A 40 -25.97 -23.09 7.86
CA ARG A 40 -26.33 -24.04 6.82
C ARG A 40 -25.12 -24.67 6.12
N LEU A 41 -24.05 -23.91 5.86
CA LEU A 41 -22.78 -24.43 5.35
C LEU A 41 -22.14 -25.39 6.35
N GLU A 42 -22.15 -25.03 7.64
CA GLU A 42 -21.68 -25.89 8.73
C GLU A 42 -22.49 -27.19 8.77
N GLN A 43 -23.83 -27.11 8.66
CA GLN A 43 -24.69 -28.28 8.56
C GLN A 43 -24.35 -29.17 7.36
N CYS A 44 -24.18 -28.60 6.16
CA CYS A 44 -23.75 -29.37 4.99
C CYS A 44 -22.41 -30.06 5.21
N ASN A 45 -21.42 -29.34 5.75
CA ASN A 45 -20.09 -29.88 6.01
C ASN A 45 -20.12 -31.04 7.02
N THR A 46 -20.97 -30.98 8.05
CA THR A 46 -21.15 -32.10 8.99
C THR A 46 -21.70 -33.34 8.31
N LEU A 47 -22.66 -33.18 7.38
CA LEU A 47 -23.25 -34.29 6.62
C LEU A 47 -22.26 -34.90 5.63
N ILE A 48 -21.45 -34.07 4.96
CA ILE A 48 -20.38 -34.52 4.05
C ILE A 48 -19.35 -35.34 4.82
N ARG A 49 -18.91 -34.86 6.00
CA ARG A 49 -17.96 -35.60 6.85
C ARG A 49 -18.53 -36.92 7.37
N ALA A 50 -19.84 -37.00 7.56
CA ALA A 50 -20.54 -38.24 7.93
C ALA A 50 -20.75 -39.20 6.73
N GLY A 51 -20.34 -38.83 5.51
CA GLY A 51 -20.53 -39.62 4.30
C GLY A 51 -21.97 -39.60 3.75
N ASN A 52 -22.82 -38.68 4.23
CA ASN A 52 -24.21 -38.55 3.79
C ASN A 52 -24.36 -37.45 2.75
N ASP A 53 -23.73 -37.65 1.59
CA ASP A 53 -23.67 -36.69 0.49
C ASP A 53 -25.06 -36.29 -0.03
N ASN A 54 -26.01 -37.25 -0.05
CA ASN A 54 -27.38 -36.99 -0.52
C ASN A 54 -28.14 -36.05 0.42
N ALA A 55 -28.01 -36.24 1.73
CA ALA A 55 -28.62 -35.32 2.69
C ALA A 55 -27.95 -33.94 2.65
N ALA A 56 -26.62 -33.90 2.50
CA ALA A 56 -25.89 -32.65 2.33
C ALA A 56 -26.37 -31.89 1.08
N LEU A 57 -26.60 -32.60 -0.02
CA LEU A 57 -27.11 -32.03 -1.25
C LEU A 57 -28.54 -31.50 -1.11
N GLN A 58 -29.42 -32.22 -0.39
CA GLN A 58 -30.77 -31.72 -0.08
C GLN A 58 -30.73 -30.44 0.76
N VAL A 59 -29.83 -30.36 1.75
CA VAL A 59 -29.63 -29.14 2.53
C VAL A 59 -29.03 -28.02 1.68
N ALA A 60 -28.12 -28.31 0.74
CA ALA A 60 -27.54 -27.30 -0.16
C ALA A 60 -28.57 -26.76 -1.19
N GLU A 61 -29.46 -27.61 -1.67
CA GLU A 61 -30.51 -27.27 -2.64
C GLU A 61 -31.79 -26.69 -2.01
N SER A 62 -31.95 -26.77 -0.68
CA SER A 62 -33.11 -26.17 -0.02
C SER A 62 -33.21 -24.68 -0.34
N GLU A 63 -34.41 -24.15 -0.50
CA GLU A 63 -34.52 -22.77 -0.99
C GLU A 63 -34.23 -21.74 0.11
N PRO A 64 -33.51 -20.64 -0.20
CA PRO A 64 -32.83 -20.34 -1.47
C PRO A 64 -31.53 -21.14 -1.64
N ASP A 65 -31.11 -21.42 -2.87
CA ASP A 65 -29.90 -22.22 -3.16
C ASP A 65 -28.65 -21.71 -2.43
N LEU A 66 -27.98 -22.60 -1.67
CA LEU A 66 -26.89 -22.22 -0.77
C LEU A 66 -25.73 -21.57 -1.51
N LEU A 67 -25.20 -22.25 -2.55
CA LEU A 67 -24.04 -21.79 -3.29
C LEU A 67 -24.33 -20.49 -4.05
N THR A 68 -25.51 -20.36 -4.66
CA THR A 68 -25.92 -19.13 -5.35
C THR A 68 -25.97 -17.95 -4.38
N VAL A 69 -26.58 -18.11 -3.20
CA VAL A 69 -26.68 -17.00 -2.24
C VAL A 69 -25.31 -16.68 -1.62
N CYS A 70 -24.48 -17.69 -1.32
CA CYS A 70 -23.10 -17.47 -0.88
C CYS A 70 -22.29 -16.67 -1.92
N ALA A 71 -22.40 -17.03 -3.21
CA ALA A 71 -21.75 -16.29 -4.28
C ALA A 71 -22.27 -14.84 -4.39
N GLN A 72 -23.58 -14.62 -4.25
CA GLN A 72 -24.17 -13.28 -4.24
C GLN A 72 -23.65 -12.42 -3.08
N LEU A 73 -23.62 -12.96 -1.86
CA LEU A 73 -23.16 -12.23 -0.67
C LEU A 73 -21.64 -12.03 -0.61
N SER A 74 -20.88 -12.79 -1.40
CA SER A 74 -19.44 -12.66 -1.61
C SER A 74 -19.10 -11.72 -2.78
N PHE A 75 -19.86 -10.63 -2.91
CA PHE A 75 -19.63 -9.63 -3.95
C PHE A 75 -18.30 -8.88 -3.75
N SER A 76 -17.78 -8.29 -4.83
CA SER A 76 -16.46 -7.62 -4.86
C SER A 76 -16.24 -6.59 -3.75
N GLU A 77 -17.28 -5.85 -3.37
CA GLU A 77 -17.19 -4.81 -2.34
C GLU A 77 -17.54 -5.31 -0.92
N ALA A 78 -17.76 -6.61 -0.72
CA ALA A 78 -18.17 -7.16 0.58
C ALA A 78 -17.14 -6.93 1.69
N GLU A 79 -15.84 -7.06 1.38
CA GLU A 79 -14.76 -6.77 2.34
C GLU A 79 -14.76 -5.29 2.73
N ARG A 80 -14.92 -4.39 1.75
CA ARG A 80 -15.03 -2.94 1.98
C ARG A 80 -16.22 -2.62 2.87
N TRP A 81 -17.37 -3.26 2.64
CA TRP A 81 -18.56 -3.11 3.47
C TRP A 81 -18.31 -3.60 4.91
N ASN A 82 -17.72 -4.77 5.09
CA ASN A 82 -17.42 -5.31 6.41
C ASN A 82 -16.41 -4.45 7.18
N ASN A 83 -15.41 -3.90 6.50
CA ASN A 83 -14.44 -2.98 7.11
C ASN A 83 -15.11 -1.68 7.54
N LEU A 84 -15.95 -1.09 6.67
CA LEU A 84 -16.75 0.09 7.03
C LEU A 84 -17.66 -0.19 8.23
N CYS A 85 -18.31 -1.35 8.27
CA CYS A 85 -19.15 -1.74 9.40
C CYS A 85 -18.33 -1.82 10.70
N ARG A 86 -17.15 -2.46 10.67
CA ARG A 86 -16.26 -2.55 11.84
C ARG A 86 -15.77 -1.19 12.31
N GLU A 87 -15.32 -0.35 11.39
CA GLU A 87 -14.85 1.02 11.70
C GLU A 87 -15.94 1.86 12.36
N ARG A 88 -17.20 1.64 11.99
CA ARG A 88 -18.36 2.41 12.47
C ARG A 88 -19.13 1.72 13.60
N GLY A 89 -18.68 0.56 14.08
CA GLY A 89 -19.38 -0.22 15.10
C GLY A 89 -20.76 -0.73 14.67
N LEU A 90 -20.94 -0.97 13.36
CA LEU A 90 -22.14 -1.60 12.80
C LEU A 90 -22.00 -3.14 12.80
N PRO A 91 -23.11 -3.91 12.79
CA PRO A 91 -23.08 -5.35 12.63
C PRO A 91 -22.39 -5.76 11.32
N ALA A 92 -21.17 -6.30 11.40
CA ALA A 92 -20.44 -6.79 10.23
C ALA A 92 -20.83 -8.25 9.93
N GLY A 93 -20.86 -8.60 8.64
CA GLY A 93 -21.00 -9.99 8.23
C GLY A 93 -19.72 -10.79 8.47
N PHE A 94 -19.82 -12.10 8.25
CA PHE A 94 -18.68 -13.01 8.27
C PHE A 94 -18.28 -13.35 6.84
N LEU A 95 -16.98 -13.51 6.61
CA LEU A 95 -16.50 -14.13 5.39
C LEU A 95 -16.78 -15.63 5.48
N PHE A 96 -17.26 -16.21 4.38
CA PHE A 96 -17.50 -17.64 4.30
C PHE A 96 -16.16 -18.39 4.24
N ASP A 97 -16.14 -19.60 4.78
CA ASP A 97 -14.96 -20.46 4.72
C ASP A 97 -14.89 -21.14 3.35
N ASP A 98 -13.88 -20.75 2.56
CA ASP A 98 -13.65 -21.29 1.21
C ASP A 98 -13.57 -22.82 1.21
N GLN A 99 -13.04 -23.44 2.28
CA GLN A 99 -12.97 -24.91 2.37
C GLN A 99 -14.35 -25.54 2.48
N GLN A 100 -15.28 -24.90 3.19
CA GLN A 100 -16.65 -25.38 3.31
C GLN A 100 -17.41 -25.22 2.00
N ILE A 101 -17.21 -24.11 1.30
CA ILE A 101 -17.79 -23.88 -0.03
C ILE A 101 -17.28 -24.94 -1.01
N LEU A 102 -15.96 -25.15 -1.09
CA LEU A 102 -15.35 -26.16 -1.96
C LEU A 102 -15.83 -27.59 -1.64
N ALA A 103 -16.05 -27.91 -0.36
CA ALA A 103 -16.59 -29.21 0.03
C ALA A 103 -18.02 -29.42 -0.50
N VAL A 104 -18.86 -28.38 -0.44
CA VAL A 104 -20.23 -28.42 -0.98
C VAL A 104 -20.22 -28.42 -2.51
N GLU A 105 -19.38 -27.62 -3.16
CA GLU A 105 -19.18 -27.64 -4.62
C GLU A 105 -18.73 -29.02 -5.12
N GLY A 106 -17.90 -29.71 -4.33
CA GLY A 106 -17.46 -31.08 -4.60
C GLY A 106 -18.59 -32.11 -4.68
N LEU A 107 -19.78 -31.82 -4.10
CA LEU A 107 -20.97 -32.66 -4.28
C LEU A 107 -21.49 -32.61 -5.72
N TYR A 108 -21.35 -31.46 -6.39
CA TYR A 108 -21.84 -31.24 -7.75
C TYR A 108 -20.89 -31.76 -8.83
N GLY A 109 -19.62 -32.00 -8.49
CA GLY A 109 -18.64 -32.60 -9.42
C GLY A 109 -18.77 -34.11 -9.61
N LYS A 110 -19.69 -34.78 -8.89
CA LYS A 110 -19.89 -36.23 -8.96
C LYS A 110 -20.92 -36.56 -10.05
N THR A 111 -20.53 -37.37 -11.03
CA THR A 111 -21.47 -37.86 -12.05
C THR A 111 -22.47 -38.82 -11.42
N ILE A 112 -23.74 -38.59 -11.73
CA ILE A 112 -24.86 -39.33 -11.17
C ILE A 112 -25.39 -40.32 -12.21
N GLY A 113 -25.50 -41.59 -11.83
CA GLY A 113 -26.16 -42.62 -12.64
C GLY A 113 -27.63 -42.83 -12.27
N GLU A 114 -28.35 -43.63 -13.07
CA GLU A 114 -29.78 -43.91 -12.91
C GLU A 114 -30.18 -44.53 -11.55
N ASN A 115 -29.25 -45.22 -10.88
CA ASN A 115 -29.46 -45.84 -9.57
C ASN A 115 -29.31 -44.87 -8.38
N HIS A 116 -29.05 -43.60 -8.65
CA HIS A 116 -28.86 -42.62 -7.59
C HIS A 116 -30.16 -42.35 -6.82
N PRO A 117 -30.08 -42.09 -5.50
CA PRO A 117 -31.26 -41.81 -4.67
C PRO A 117 -32.18 -40.72 -5.23
N LEU A 118 -31.64 -39.69 -5.89
CA LEU A 118 -32.45 -38.63 -6.53
C LEU A 118 -33.43 -39.16 -7.59
N TYR A 119 -33.01 -40.07 -8.48
CA TYR A 119 -33.92 -40.67 -9.46
C TYR A 119 -34.96 -41.58 -8.81
N ARG A 120 -34.64 -42.22 -7.68
CA ARG A 120 -35.61 -42.97 -6.88
C ARG A 120 -36.64 -42.04 -6.24
N ASP A 121 -36.18 -40.94 -5.65
CA ASP A 121 -37.02 -39.95 -4.98
C ASP A 121 -37.91 -39.21 -5.98
N TYR A 122 -37.40 -38.90 -7.18
CA TYR A 122 -38.20 -38.37 -8.29
C TYR A 122 -39.32 -39.33 -8.69
N ARG A 123 -39.00 -40.62 -8.94
CA ARG A 123 -39.99 -41.64 -9.27
C ARG A 123 -41.04 -41.80 -8.15
N GLN A 124 -40.63 -41.66 -6.90
CA GLN A 124 -41.54 -41.69 -5.75
C GLN A 124 -42.46 -40.46 -5.73
N ALA A 125 -41.94 -39.25 -5.93
CA ALA A 125 -42.72 -38.02 -6.00
C ALA A 125 -43.77 -38.08 -7.12
N MET A 126 -43.38 -38.58 -8.30
CA MET A 126 -44.30 -38.81 -9.42
C MET A 126 -45.40 -39.81 -9.08
N ARG A 127 -45.09 -40.91 -8.36
CA ARG A 127 -46.10 -41.87 -7.89
C ARG A 127 -47.06 -41.26 -6.87
N GLN A 128 -46.56 -40.40 -6.00
CA GLN A 128 -47.34 -39.69 -4.98
C GLN A 128 -48.13 -38.50 -5.56
N ARG A 129 -47.96 -38.19 -6.85
CA ARG A 129 -48.51 -37.01 -7.53
C ARG A 129 -48.10 -35.69 -6.86
N ASP A 130 -46.94 -35.70 -6.23
CA ASP A 130 -46.31 -34.51 -5.65
C ASP A 130 -45.46 -33.86 -6.74
N GLU A 131 -46.12 -33.07 -7.59
CA GLU A 131 -45.49 -32.41 -8.74
C GLU A 131 -44.43 -31.40 -8.30
N ASP A 132 -44.60 -30.77 -7.14
CA ASP A 132 -43.68 -29.78 -6.59
C ASP A 132 -42.36 -30.42 -6.22
N ARG A 133 -42.43 -31.49 -5.42
CA ARG A 133 -41.25 -32.26 -5.04
C ARG A 133 -40.59 -32.89 -6.26
N ALA A 134 -41.37 -33.34 -7.23
CA ALA A 134 -40.84 -33.89 -8.48
C ALA A 134 -40.05 -32.84 -9.27
N LEU A 135 -40.57 -31.61 -9.41
CA LEU A 135 -39.90 -30.51 -10.09
C LEU A 135 -38.61 -30.08 -9.38
N THR A 136 -38.63 -29.95 -8.04
CA THR A 136 -37.43 -29.61 -7.26
C THR A 136 -36.34 -30.66 -7.43
N ILE A 137 -36.66 -31.95 -7.29
CA ILE A 137 -35.69 -33.04 -7.45
C ILE A 137 -35.16 -33.07 -8.88
N LEU A 138 -36.03 -32.93 -9.88
CA LEU A 138 -35.64 -32.98 -11.29
C LEU A 138 -34.72 -31.81 -11.68
N ARG A 139 -34.95 -30.62 -11.11
CA ARG A 139 -34.03 -29.48 -11.25
C ARG A 139 -32.66 -29.78 -10.64
N SER A 140 -32.60 -30.39 -9.45
CA SER A 140 -31.33 -30.79 -8.84
C SER A 140 -30.60 -31.87 -9.66
N ILE A 141 -31.33 -32.83 -10.26
CA ILE A 141 -30.77 -33.83 -11.17
C ILE A 141 -30.13 -33.15 -12.39
N VAL A 142 -30.83 -32.23 -13.05
CA VAL A 142 -30.31 -31.50 -14.22
C VAL A 142 -29.08 -30.66 -13.85
N ARG A 143 -29.01 -30.13 -12.62
CA ARG A 143 -27.84 -29.38 -12.15
C ARG A 143 -26.61 -30.28 -11.94
N LEU A 144 -26.81 -31.49 -11.42
CA LEU A 144 -25.76 -32.46 -11.15
C LEU A 144 -25.27 -33.17 -12.41
N ASN A 145 -26.19 -33.47 -13.32
CA ASN A 145 -25.91 -34.06 -14.61
C ASN A 145 -26.44 -33.17 -15.72
N PRO A 146 -25.74 -32.07 -16.04
CA PRO A 146 -26.18 -31.17 -17.08
C PRO A 146 -26.27 -31.89 -18.42
N ASP A 147 -25.43 -32.88 -18.73
CA ASP A 147 -25.40 -33.48 -20.06
C ASP A 147 -26.52 -34.52 -20.32
N ASP A 148 -27.41 -34.78 -19.36
CA ASP A 148 -28.57 -35.67 -19.53
C ASP A 148 -29.72 -34.97 -20.31
N PRO A 149 -29.96 -35.34 -21.60
CA PRO A 149 -31.02 -34.74 -22.40
C PRO A 149 -32.43 -35.17 -21.95
N THR A 150 -32.54 -36.34 -21.31
CA THR A 150 -33.83 -36.88 -20.86
C THR A 150 -34.30 -36.13 -19.63
N ALA A 151 -33.44 -35.92 -18.62
CA ALA A 151 -33.79 -35.13 -17.45
C ALA A 151 -34.18 -33.69 -17.81
N ARG A 152 -33.46 -33.07 -18.77
CA ARG A 152 -33.78 -31.71 -19.27
C ARG A 152 -35.13 -31.64 -19.96
N SER A 153 -35.42 -32.58 -20.85
CA SER A 153 -36.69 -32.58 -21.59
C SER A 153 -37.88 -32.85 -20.67
N GLU A 154 -37.73 -33.75 -19.69
CA GLU A 154 -38.74 -33.98 -18.65
C GLU A 154 -38.95 -32.76 -17.74
N LEU A 155 -37.88 -32.03 -17.39
CA LEU A 155 -37.99 -30.81 -16.59
C LEU A 155 -38.81 -29.75 -17.30
N ASN A 156 -38.52 -29.49 -18.57
CA ASN A 156 -39.25 -28.52 -19.39
C ASN A 156 -40.72 -28.92 -19.56
N ARG A 157 -40.98 -30.21 -19.84
CA ARG A 157 -42.35 -30.71 -20.02
C ARG A 157 -43.17 -30.57 -18.73
N LEU A 158 -42.60 -30.93 -17.59
CA LEU A 158 -43.30 -30.87 -16.31
C LEU A 158 -43.48 -29.41 -15.84
N SER A 159 -42.50 -28.54 -16.05
CA SER A 159 -42.60 -27.12 -15.69
C SER A 159 -43.67 -26.40 -16.52
N GLU A 160 -43.73 -26.63 -17.84
CA GLU A 160 -44.77 -26.06 -18.71
C GLU A 160 -46.18 -26.52 -18.34
N LYS A 161 -46.33 -27.78 -17.93
CA LYS A 161 -47.60 -28.28 -17.41
C LYS A 161 -47.97 -27.57 -16.11
N PHE A 162 -47.05 -27.55 -15.15
CA PHE A 162 -47.23 -26.89 -13.86
C PHE A 162 -47.61 -25.40 -14.02
N LEU A 163 -46.89 -24.64 -14.86
CA LEU A 163 -47.14 -23.22 -15.05
C LEU A 163 -48.54 -22.93 -15.62
N ARG A 164 -49.04 -23.76 -16.55
CA ARG A 164 -50.38 -23.61 -17.12
C ARG A 164 -51.48 -23.88 -16.08
N ASP A 165 -51.33 -24.96 -15.33
CA ASP A 165 -52.30 -25.35 -14.30
C ASP A 165 -52.27 -24.35 -13.13
N ALA A 166 -51.08 -23.93 -12.71
CA ALA A 166 -50.86 -22.95 -11.66
C ALA A 166 -51.43 -21.57 -12.02
N LEU A 167 -51.23 -21.08 -13.26
CA LEU A 167 -51.79 -19.80 -13.69
C LEU A 167 -53.31 -19.77 -13.58
N THR A 168 -53.97 -20.86 -13.96
CA THR A 168 -55.43 -20.99 -13.83
C THR A 168 -55.85 -20.90 -12.36
N ARG A 169 -55.13 -21.59 -11.47
CA ARG A 169 -55.39 -21.56 -10.03
C ARG A 169 -55.12 -20.19 -9.39
N VAL A 170 -54.07 -19.48 -9.81
CA VAL A 170 -53.77 -18.12 -9.33
C VAL A 170 -54.94 -17.19 -9.62
N VAL A 171 -55.51 -17.25 -10.82
CA VAL A 171 -56.68 -16.44 -11.19
C VAL A 171 -57.88 -16.78 -10.30
N THR A 172 -58.15 -18.07 -10.06
CA THR A 172 -59.23 -18.51 -9.16
C THR A 172 -59.01 -18.02 -7.72
N PHE A 173 -57.80 -18.14 -7.17
CA PHE A 173 -57.50 -17.67 -5.83
C PHE A 173 -57.72 -16.17 -5.66
N PHE A 174 -57.35 -15.35 -6.65
CA PHE A 174 -57.65 -13.92 -6.61
C PHE A 174 -59.16 -13.62 -6.69
N GLN A 175 -59.93 -14.40 -7.45
CA GLN A 175 -61.39 -14.25 -7.52
C GLN A 175 -62.09 -14.64 -6.20
N GLU A 176 -61.57 -15.66 -5.52
CA GLU A 176 -62.08 -16.15 -4.23
C GLU A 176 -61.59 -15.33 -3.02
N GLY A 177 -60.71 -14.35 -3.23
CA GLY A 177 -60.14 -13.51 -2.17
C GLY A 177 -58.99 -14.18 -1.40
N GLN A 178 -58.54 -15.36 -1.82
CA GLN A 178 -57.39 -16.10 -1.27
C GLN A 178 -56.06 -15.52 -1.78
N ARG A 179 -55.83 -14.23 -1.49
CA ARG A 179 -54.65 -13.49 -1.96
C ARG A 179 -53.31 -14.08 -1.46
N PRO A 180 -53.17 -14.51 -0.18
CA PRO A 180 -51.92 -15.11 0.29
C PRO A 180 -51.53 -16.36 -0.52
N GLU A 181 -52.48 -17.27 -0.74
CA GLU A 181 -52.30 -18.52 -1.45
C GLU A 181 -51.96 -18.27 -2.93
N ALA A 182 -52.60 -17.25 -3.55
CA ALA A 182 -52.28 -16.81 -4.89
C ALA A 182 -50.81 -16.37 -5.00
N ILE A 183 -50.33 -15.56 -4.06
CA ILE A 183 -48.97 -15.01 -4.08
C ILE A 183 -47.93 -16.10 -3.83
N GLU A 184 -48.19 -17.02 -2.90
CA GLU A 184 -47.31 -18.17 -2.68
C GLU A 184 -47.18 -19.03 -3.95
N LEU A 185 -48.29 -19.26 -4.65
CA LEU A 185 -48.28 -19.99 -5.92
C LEU A 185 -47.54 -19.20 -7.01
N MET A 186 -47.70 -17.89 -7.08
CA MET A 186 -46.94 -17.03 -7.99
C MET A 186 -45.43 -17.09 -7.71
N ASP A 187 -45.01 -17.02 -6.45
CA ASP A 187 -43.60 -17.17 -6.05
C ASP A 187 -43.02 -18.50 -6.50
N ARG A 188 -43.81 -19.57 -6.43
CA ARG A 188 -43.43 -20.89 -6.93
C ARG A 188 -43.34 -20.92 -8.46
N MET A 189 -44.29 -20.31 -9.17
CA MET A 189 -44.25 -20.21 -10.63
C MET A 189 -42.99 -19.47 -11.10
N GLU A 190 -42.59 -18.39 -10.43
CA GLU A 190 -41.36 -17.65 -10.74
C GLU A 190 -40.10 -18.52 -10.63
N ARG A 191 -40.07 -19.50 -9.71
CA ARG A 191 -38.94 -20.45 -9.56
C ARG A 191 -38.82 -21.44 -10.73
N PHE A 192 -39.92 -21.73 -11.41
CA PHE A 192 -39.98 -22.72 -12.50
C PHE A 192 -40.11 -22.08 -13.89
N GLY A 193 -39.86 -20.77 -14.02
CA GLY A 193 -39.76 -20.11 -15.32
C GLY A 193 -41.00 -19.32 -15.74
N ALA A 194 -41.74 -18.74 -14.79
CA ALA A 194 -42.85 -17.81 -15.10
C ALA A 194 -42.45 -16.62 -15.99
N GLN A 195 -41.16 -16.38 -16.24
CA GLN A 195 -40.69 -15.38 -17.18
C GLN A 195 -41.27 -15.59 -18.59
N HIS A 196 -41.51 -16.83 -19.01
CA HIS A 196 -42.19 -17.16 -20.27
C HIS A 196 -43.67 -16.72 -20.32
N LEU A 197 -44.28 -16.40 -19.17
CA LEU A 197 -45.66 -15.93 -19.07
C LEU A 197 -45.77 -14.40 -19.12
N SER A 198 -44.67 -13.69 -19.36
CA SER A 198 -44.64 -12.21 -19.32
C SER A 198 -45.54 -11.55 -20.38
N GLU A 199 -45.89 -12.28 -21.44
CA GLU A 199 -46.83 -11.83 -22.49
C GLU A 199 -48.28 -12.26 -22.21
N ASP A 200 -48.54 -13.09 -21.20
CA ASP A 200 -49.90 -13.53 -20.85
C ASP A 200 -50.60 -12.47 -19.97
N SER A 201 -51.73 -11.96 -20.46
CA SER A 201 -52.52 -10.93 -19.77
C SER A 201 -53.02 -11.36 -18.39
N ARG A 202 -53.26 -12.66 -18.18
CA ARG A 202 -53.67 -13.20 -16.87
C ARG A 202 -52.54 -13.09 -15.85
N TRP A 203 -51.31 -13.35 -16.28
CA TRP A 203 -50.13 -13.26 -15.42
C TRP A 203 -49.84 -11.80 -15.05
N GLU A 204 -49.91 -10.89 -16.02
CA GLU A 204 -49.70 -9.46 -15.73
C GLU A 204 -50.79 -8.89 -14.80
N ASN A 205 -52.05 -9.27 -14.99
CA ASN A 205 -53.13 -8.90 -14.06
C ASN A 205 -52.88 -9.44 -12.63
N ALA A 206 -52.48 -10.71 -12.51
CA ALA A 206 -52.13 -11.31 -11.22
C ALA A 206 -50.95 -10.58 -10.56
N ARG A 207 -49.95 -10.15 -11.34
CA ARG A 207 -48.81 -9.37 -10.87
C ARG A 207 -49.23 -8.00 -10.33
N GLN A 208 -50.15 -7.31 -10.99
CA GLN A 208 -50.69 -6.04 -10.50
C GLN A 208 -51.45 -6.23 -9.18
N LEU A 209 -52.29 -7.26 -9.08
CA LEU A 209 -53.00 -7.60 -7.84
C LEU A 209 -52.03 -7.95 -6.69
N ARG A 210 -50.97 -8.70 -6.98
CA ARG A 210 -49.89 -8.97 -6.04
C ARG A 210 -49.22 -7.69 -5.54
N ILE A 211 -48.90 -6.75 -6.44
CA ILE A 211 -48.29 -5.45 -6.05
C ILE A 211 -49.20 -4.66 -5.10
N LEU A 212 -50.50 -4.59 -5.41
CA LEU A 212 -51.47 -3.90 -4.56
C LEU A 212 -51.58 -4.55 -3.18
N TYR A 213 -51.66 -5.88 -3.12
CA TYR A 213 -51.71 -6.60 -1.86
C TYR A 213 -50.43 -6.44 -1.03
N LEU A 214 -49.27 -6.52 -1.66
CA LEU A 214 -47.99 -6.33 -0.97
C LEU A 214 -47.84 -4.90 -0.44
N ARG A 215 -48.39 -3.90 -1.14
CA ARG A 215 -48.45 -2.52 -0.65
C ARG A 215 -49.35 -2.37 0.56
N GLU A 216 -50.55 -2.95 0.52
CA GLU A 216 -51.49 -2.98 1.67
C GLU A 216 -50.84 -3.66 2.89
N LYS A 217 -50.18 -4.80 2.68
CA LYS A 217 -49.41 -5.49 3.73
C LYS A 217 -48.26 -4.66 4.27
N ALA A 218 -47.54 -3.95 3.42
CA ALA A 218 -46.46 -3.07 3.84
C ALA A 218 -46.99 -1.90 4.70
N GLU A 219 -48.15 -1.33 4.35
CA GLU A 219 -48.82 -0.30 5.16
C GLU A 219 -49.18 -0.82 6.57
N GLU A 220 -49.76 -2.02 6.66
CA GLU A 220 -50.03 -2.68 7.96
C GLU A 220 -48.76 -2.88 8.78
N GLN A 221 -47.69 -3.38 8.15
CA GLN A 221 -46.41 -3.64 8.81
C GLN A 221 -45.72 -2.34 9.27
N ILE A 222 -45.82 -1.26 8.49
CA ILE A 222 -45.26 0.04 8.86
C ILE A 222 -45.90 0.55 10.15
N LEU A 223 -47.22 0.40 10.31
CA LEU A 223 -47.91 0.81 11.54
C LEU A 223 -47.45 -0.01 12.76
N GLN A 224 -47.24 -1.32 12.59
CA GLN A 224 -46.71 -2.17 13.65
C GLN A 224 -45.27 -1.78 14.03
N LEU A 225 -44.40 -1.57 13.04
CA LEU A 225 -43.02 -1.15 13.26
C LEU A 225 -42.94 0.25 13.89
N LEU A 226 -43.88 1.15 13.59
CA LEU A 226 -43.94 2.47 14.21
C LEU A 226 -44.26 2.35 15.70
N GLN A 227 -45.17 1.45 16.08
CA GLN A 227 -45.44 1.15 17.49
C GLN A 227 -44.21 0.54 18.18
N GLU A 228 -43.50 -0.37 17.52
CA GLU A 228 -42.23 -0.92 18.03
C GLU A 228 -41.17 0.17 18.22
N ALA A 229 -41.04 1.11 17.28
CA ALA A 229 -40.14 2.25 17.38
C ALA A 229 -40.52 3.19 18.54
N ALA A 230 -41.82 3.42 18.74
CA ALA A 230 -42.32 4.23 19.85
C ALA A 230 -42.01 3.59 21.21
N LEU A 231 -42.22 2.27 21.35
CA LEU A 231 -41.86 1.52 22.55
C LEU A 231 -40.35 1.53 22.79
N ALA A 232 -39.55 1.34 21.75
CA ALA A 232 -38.09 1.38 21.85
C ALA A 232 -37.57 2.76 22.28
N HIS A 233 -38.20 3.84 21.79
CA HIS A 233 -37.90 5.20 22.22
C HIS A 233 -38.22 5.39 23.71
N GLN A 234 -39.38 4.92 24.19
CA GLN A 234 -39.73 5.00 25.62
C GLN A 234 -38.80 4.21 26.54
N GLN A 235 -38.15 3.16 26.02
CA GLN A 235 -37.22 2.31 26.76
C GLN A 235 -35.74 2.74 26.61
N ASP A 236 -35.47 3.89 25.99
CA ASP A 236 -34.12 4.37 25.65
C ASP A 236 -33.29 3.37 24.81
N GLN A 237 -33.95 2.49 24.06
CA GLN A 237 -33.32 1.49 23.20
C GLN A 237 -33.19 2.00 21.78
N TRP A 238 -32.27 2.95 21.57
CA TRP A 238 -32.10 3.64 20.29
C TRP A 238 -31.76 2.68 19.12
N GLU A 239 -31.02 1.59 19.38
CA GLU A 239 -30.66 0.62 18.33
C GLU A 239 -31.89 -0.11 17.76
N LYS A 240 -32.84 -0.49 18.63
CA LYS A 240 -34.08 -1.15 18.20
C LYS A 240 -34.97 -0.18 17.45
N CYS A 241 -35.05 1.07 17.92
CA CYS A 241 -35.77 2.13 17.23
C CYS A 241 -35.18 2.38 15.83
N ALA A 242 -33.85 2.52 15.72
CA ALA A 242 -33.14 2.67 14.45
C ALA A 242 -33.42 1.52 13.48
N ASN A 243 -33.43 0.28 13.96
CA ASN A 243 -33.73 -0.90 13.13
C ASN A 243 -35.18 -0.88 12.63
N ALA A 244 -36.15 -0.57 13.50
CA ALA A 244 -37.55 -0.45 13.12
C ALA A 244 -37.77 0.66 12.07
N ILE A 245 -37.15 1.83 12.25
CA ILE A 245 -37.20 2.95 11.29
C ILE A 245 -36.57 2.54 9.95
N GLY A 246 -35.41 1.90 9.98
CA GLY A 246 -34.76 1.39 8.78
C GLY A 246 -35.67 0.43 8.00
N ARG A 247 -36.36 -0.49 8.70
CA ARG A 247 -37.35 -1.39 8.07
C ARG A 247 -38.54 -0.63 7.49
N ILE A 248 -39.05 0.39 8.17
CA ILE A 248 -40.13 1.25 7.65
C ILE A 248 -39.70 1.92 6.34
N ARG A 249 -38.50 2.52 6.30
CA ARG A 249 -37.95 3.14 5.09
C ARG A 249 -37.74 2.13 3.96
N ASN A 250 -37.37 0.90 4.29
CA ASN A 250 -37.25 -0.19 3.31
C ASN A 250 -38.60 -0.53 2.69
N LEU A 251 -39.64 -0.69 3.51
CA LEU A 251 -41.01 -0.97 3.05
C LEU A 251 -41.58 0.18 2.22
N GLU A 252 -41.34 1.43 2.63
CA GLU A 252 -41.73 2.64 1.89
C GLU A 252 -41.16 2.62 0.47
N ARG A 253 -39.86 2.31 0.34
CA ARG A 253 -39.16 2.28 -0.94
C ARG A 253 -39.52 1.07 -1.79
N ASP A 254 -39.52 -0.13 -1.21
CA ASP A 254 -39.72 -1.40 -1.94
C ASP A 254 -41.14 -1.55 -2.49
N HIS A 255 -42.14 -1.02 -1.77
CA HIS A 255 -43.55 -1.11 -2.14
C HIS A 255 -44.15 0.23 -2.62
N GLN A 256 -43.33 1.29 -2.66
CA GLN A 256 -43.73 2.66 -3.05
C GLN A 256 -44.95 3.12 -2.25
N VAL A 257 -44.94 2.87 -0.94
CA VAL A 257 -46.01 3.27 -0.02
C VAL A 257 -45.92 4.77 0.19
N LYS A 258 -47.07 5.47 0.17
CA LYS A 258 -47.15 6.89 0.51
C LYS A 258 -47.66 7.04 1.93
N LEU A 259 -46.78 7.44 2.84
CA LEU A 259 -47.13 7.63 4.25
C LEU A 259 -48.07 8.83 4.43
N GLN A 260 -49.01 8.69 5.37
CA GLN A 260 -49.87 9.80 5.78
C GLN A 260 -49.06 10.84 6.57
N ALA A 261 -49.47 12.11 6.52
CA ALA A 261 -48.74 13.21 7.14
C ALA A 261 -48.50 13.02 8.66
N HIS A 262 -49.48 12.42 9.36
CA HIS A 262 -49.32 12.14 10.80
C HIS A 262 -48.23 11.10 11.05
N THR A 263 -48.26 9.97 10.33
CA THR A 263 -47.30 8.86 10.43
C THR A 263 -45.89 9.33 10.10
N LEU A 264 -45.77 10.18 9.07
CA LEU A 264 -44.51 10.77 8.65
C LEU A 264 -43.93 11.68 9.76
N SER A 265 -44.75 12.50 10.41
CA SER A 265 -44.31 13.39 11.49
C SER A 265 -43.83 12.62 12.74
N GLU A 266 -44.50 11.51 13.08
CA GLU A 266 -44.07 10.63 14.16
C GLU A 266 -42.76 9.92 13.80
N LEU A 267 -42.66 9.38 12.59
CA LEU A 267 -41.44 8.74 12.08
C LEU A 267 -40.25 9.69 12.14
N GLU A 268 -40.39 10.93 11.65
CA GLU A 268 -39.32 11.94 11.68
C GLU A 268 -38.85 12.25 13.11
N ARG A 269 -39.75 12.24 14.10
CA ARG A 269 -39.39 12.46 15.51
C ARG A 269 -38.52 11.32 16.03
N HIS A 270 -38.93 10.07 15.78
CA HIS A 270 -38.15 8.89 16.19
C HIS A 270 -36.82 8.80 15.44
N GLU A 271 -36.81 9.17 14.16
CA GLU A 271 -35.63 9.21 13.28
C GLU A 271 -34.60 10.24 13.74
N LYS A 272 -35.03 11.46 14.08
CA LYS A 272 -34.13 12.49 14.62
C LYS A 272 -33.48 12.04 15.93
N TRP A 273 -34.27 11.47 16.84
CA TRP A 273 -33.77 10.99 18.13
C TRP A 273 -32.79 9.82 17.96
N ALA A 274 -33.19 8.77 17.25
CA ALA A 274 -32.35 7.60 17.03
C ALA A 274 -31.10 7.95 16.20
N GLY A 275 -31.22 8.88 15.24
CA GLY A 275 -30.12 9.36 14.41
C GLY A 275 -29.05 10.13 15.21
N GLN A 276 -29.46 10.96 16.17
CA GLN A 276 -28.52 11.67 17.06
C GLN A 276 -27.69 10.68 17.90
N LEU A 277 -28.37 9.74 18.58
CA LEU A 277 -27.70 8.72 19.39
C LEU A 277 -26.84 7.76 18.55
N ALA A 278 -27.30 7.42 17.34
CA ALA A 278 -26.53 6.63 16.40
C ALA A 278 -25.25 7.33 15.95
N ALA A 279 -25.32 8.65 15.66
CA ALA A 279 -24.16 9.44 15.27
C ALA A 279 -23.14 9.56 16.41
N GLU A 280 -23.59 9.72 17.65
CA GLU A 280 -22.73 9.71 18.83
C GLU A 280 -22.03 8.36 19.01
N ALA A 281 -22.78 7.25 18.91
CA ALA A 281 -22.24 5.90 19.02
C ALA A 281 -21.26 5.56 17.90
N GLU A 282 -21.54 5.97 16.65
CA GLU A 282 -20.65 5.79 15.51
C GLU A 282 -19.37 6.61 15.65
N ALA A 283 -19.47 7.87 16.13
CA ALA A 283 -18.29 8.69 16.41
C ALA A 283 -17.42 8.09 17.51
N GLU A 284 -18.03 7.49 18.54
CA GLU A 284 -17.30 6.77 19.58
C GLU A 284 -16.64 5.49 19.03
N ALA A 285 -17.36 4.69 18.24
CA ALA A 285 -16.84 3.47 17.62
C ALA A 285 -15.67 3.76 16.67
N SER A 286 -15.80 4.77 15.81
CA SER A 286 -14.73 5.23 14.91
C SER A 286 -13.50 5.71 15.68
N ALA A 287 -13.72 6.41 16.80
CA ALA A 287 -12.61 6.78 17.68
C ALA A 287 -11.93 5.59 18.34
N ARG A 288 -12.67 4.55 18.75
CA ARG A 288 -12.09 3.32 19.29
C ARG A 288 -11.30 2.58 18.21
N ALA A 289 -11.86 2.43 17.01
CA ALA A 289 -11.19 1.79 15.88
C ALA A 289 -9.90 2.52 15.47
N THR A 290 -9.89 3.86 15.47
CA THR A 290 -8.68 4.65 15.19
C THR A 290 -7.61 4.44 16.26
N VAL A 291 -7.98 4.36 17.54
CA VAL A 291 -7.05 4.03 18.63
C VAL A 291 -6.47 2.62 18.45
N GLU A 292 -7.31 1.62 18.19
CA GLU A 292 -6.87 0.23 17.96
C GLU A 292 -5.93 0.12 16.76
N ASN A 293 -6.26 0.78 15.65
CA ASN A 293 -5.41 0.83 14.46
C ASN A 293 -4.05 1.47 14.76
N LEU A 294 -4.02 2.58 15.51
CA LEU A 294 -2.76 3.20 15.92
C LEU A 294 -1.92 2.29 16.82
N LEU A 295 -2.56 1.53 17.72
CA LEU A 295 -1.88 0.55 18.57
C LEU A 295 -1.31 -0.61 17.76
N GLN A 296 -2.06 -1.14 16.78
CA GLN A 296 -1.57 -2.17 15.87
C GLN A 296 -0.42 -1.67 15.00
N GLU A 297 -0.56 -0.47 14.40
CA GLU A 297 0.51 0.19 13.66
C GLU A 297 1.78 0.31 14.52
N TRP A 298 1.64 0.74 15.78
CA TRP A 298 2.76 0.82 16.71
C TRP A 298 3.42 -0.53 16.97
N GLN A 299 2.64 -1.59 17.20
CA GLN A 299 3.18 -2.95 17.34
C GLN A 299 3.96 -3.40 16.09
N THR A 300 3.50 -3.04 14.88
CA THR A 300 4.25 -3.34 13.66
C THR A 300 5.55 -2.54 13.54
N LEU A 301 5.55 -1.26 13.96
CA LEU A 301 6.73 -0.42 13.98
C LEU A 301 7.78 -0.94 14.98
N GLN A 302 7.35 -1.46 16.13
CA GLN A 302 8.23 -2.07 17.13
C GLN A 302 8.94 -3.34 16.63
N LYS A 303 8.24 -4.18 15.85
CA LYS A 303 8.82 -5.41 15.26
C LYS A 303 9.95 -5.12 14.26
N GLY A 304 10.08 -3.87 13.83
CA GLY A 304 11.11 -3.40 12.91
C GLY A 304 10.74 -3.68 11.45
N PRO A 305 11.24 -2.86 10.50
CA PRO A 305 10.90 -3.03 9.09
C PRO A 305 11.62 -4.23 8.47
N PRO A 306 11.12 -4.76 7.33
CA PRO A 306 11.82 -5.75 6.55
C PRO A 306 13.22 -5.25 6.14
N ARG A 307 14.17 -6.20 6.03
CA ARG A 307 15.58 -5.93 5.68
C ARG A 307 15.65 -5.08 4.40
N GLY A 308 16.49 -4.05 4.43
CA GLY A 308 16.69 -3.14 3.28
C GLY A 308 15.90 -1.82 3.35
N THR A 309 15.00 -1.65 4.31
CA THR A 309 14.28 -0.38 4.47
C THR A 309 15.20 0.73 5.00
N SER A 310 15.23 1.88 4.34
CA SER A 310 16.03 3.03 4.76
C SER A 310 15.54 3.59 6.11
N LEU A 311 16.48 3.97 6.99
CA LEU A 311 16.17 4.58 8.29
C LEU A 311 15.37 5.89 8.16
N ALA A 312 15.50 6.60 7.04
CA ALA A 312 14.71 7.81 6.77
C ALA A 312 13.21 7.50 6.59
N VAL A 313 12.88 6.37 5.96
CA VAL A 313 11.49 5.90 5.78
C VAL A 313 10.88 5.48 7.11
N ILE A 314 11.69 4.93 8.02
CA ILE A 314 11.24 4.61 9.37
C ILE A 314 10.87 5.91 10.12
N ILE A 315 11.73 6.93 10.04
CA ILE A 315 11.49 8.22 10.69
C ILE A 315 10.23 8.90 10.13
N SER A 316 10.03 8.86 8.80
CA SER A 316 8.82 9.44 8.20
C SER A 316 7.55 8.72 8.67
N ARG A 317 7.54 7.38 8.75
CA ARG A 317 6.41 6.62 9.31
C ARG A 317 6.13 6.96 10.77
N HIS A 318 7.17 7.10 11.61
CA HIS A 318 7.00 7.54 13.00
C HIS A 318 6.43 8.94 13.10
N ASN A 319 6.84 9.87 12.21
CA ASN A 319 6.27 11.22 12.19
C ASN A 319 4.81 11.22 11.75
N GLN A 320 4.44 10.41 10.74
CA GLN A 320 3.05 10.23 10.32
C GLN A 320 2.19 9.65 11.44
N TRP A 321 2.70 8.65 12.16
CA TRP A 321 2.02 8.09 13.32
C TRP A 321 1.82 9.14 14.41
N LEU A 322 2.87 9.91 14.76
CA LEU A 322 2.79 10.96 15.79
C LEU A 322 1.79 12.06 15.42
N GLN A 323 1.75 12.48 14.16
CA GLN A 323 0.82 13.48 13.68
C GLN A 323 -0.64 13.02 13.81
N ARG A 324 -0.94 11.74 13.53
CA ARG A 324 -2.28 11.17 13.72
C ARG A 324 -2.63 11.02 15.20
N ALA A 325 -1.66 10.60 16.01
CA ALA A 325 -1.83 10.41 17.45
C ALA A 325 -2.08 11.72 18.20
N GLU A 326 -1.58 12.87 17.71
CA GLU A 326 -1.75 14.18 18.35
C GLU A 326 -3.22 14.56 18.51
N ASN A 327 -4.04 14.33 17.47
CA ASN A 327 -5.47 14.63 17.47
C ASN A 327 -6.29 13.75 18.44
N ILE A 328 -5.78 12.58 18.82
CA ILE A 328 -6.48 11.58 19.64
C ILE A 328 -5.72 11.31 20.96
N SER A 329 -4.78 12.20 21.30
CA SER A 329 -3.82 12.01 22.40
C SER A 329 -4.47 11.71 23.75
N ALA A 330 -5.64 12.29 24.04
CA ALA A 330 -6.40 12.07 25.26
C ALA A 330 -6.98 10.65 25.41
N ARG A 331 -7.11 9.89 24.32
CA ARG A 331 -7.69 8.53 24.31
C ARG A 331 -6.64 7.42 24.21
N LEU A 332 -5.36 7.78 24.06
CA LEU A 332 -4.26 6.82 23.97
C LEU A 332 -3.76 6.41 25.37
N PRO A 333 -3.17 5.21 25.52
CA PRO A 333 -2.52 4.79 26.77
C PRO A 333 -1.49 5.82 27.25
N GLU A 334 -1.45 6.03 28.57
CA GLU A 334 -0.49 6.93 29.19
C GLU A 334 0.94 6.52 28.81
N ASN A 335 1.76 7.50 28.44
CA ASN A 335 3.16 7.36 28.00
C ASN A 335 3.41 6.79 26.59
N LEU A 336 2.40 6.31 25.85
CA LEU A 336 2.60 5.76 24.51
C LEU A 336 3.30 6.76 23.55
N ILE A 337 2.86 8.02 23.57
CA ILE A 337 3.46 9.09 22.74
C ILE A 337 4.94 9.27 23.06
N ARG A 338 5.32 9.19 24.35
CA ARG A 338 6.73 9.31 24.78
C ARG A 338 7.55 8.14 24.28
N GLU A 339 7.03 6.92 24.38
CA GLU A 339 7.71 5.72 23.86
C GLU A 339 7.99 5.82 22.36
N VAL A 340 7.02 6.29 21.56
CA VAL A 340 7.22 6.47 20.11
C VAL A 340 8.24 7.56 19.83
N GLN A 341 8.21 8.67 20.56
CA GLN A 341 9.20 9.75 20.43
C GLN A 341 10.62 9.27 20.76
N ASP A 342 10.78 8.48 21.81
CA ASP A 342 12.05 7.90 22.21
C ASP A 342 12.57 6.91 21.17
N HIS A 343 11.72 6.04 20.64
CA HIS A 343 12.09 5.11 19.58
C HIS A 343 12.53 5.86 18.31
N ARG A 344 11.78 6.90 17.90
CA ARG A 344 12.17 7.77 16.79
C ARG A 344 13.53 8.43 17.02
N ASN A 345 13.78 8.94 18.22
CA ASN A 345 15.05 9.58 18.58
C ASN A 345 16.21 8.59 18.52
N LEU A 346 16.00 7.34 18.94
CA LEU A 346 16.99 6.26 18.80
C LEU A 346 17.31 5.97 17.33
N VAL A 347 16.30 5.90 16.46
CA VAL A 347 16.49 5.70 15.01
C VAL A 347 17.23 6.89 14.37
N ARG A 348 16.88 8.13 14.74
CA ARG A 348 17.56 9.34 14.26
C ARG A 348 19.02 9.38 14.68
N ARG A 349 19.34 8.96 15.91
CA ARG A 349 20.72 8.83 16.40
C ARG A 349 21.51 7.77 15.62
N LYS A 350 20.88 6.65 15.24
CA LYS A 350 21.52 5.64 14.38
C LYS A 350 21.83 6.20 12.99
N LEU A 351 20.92 6.98 12.42
CA LEU A 351 21.11 7.63 11.12
C LEU A 351 22.22 8.69 11.17
N SER A 352 22.21 9.57 12.17
CA SER A 352 23.22 10.62 12.30
C SER A 352 24.61 10.04 12.54
N ARG A 353 24.75 8.94 13.30
CA ARG A 353 26.03 8.25 13.47
C ARG A 353 26.59 7.71 12.14
N ARG A 354 25.73 7.15 11.28
CA ARG A 354 26.15 6.67 9.94
C ARG A 354 26.62 7.83 9.06
N PHE A 355 25.86 8.93 9.01
CA PHE A 355 26.25 10.09 8.21
C PHE A 355 27.49 10.81 8.78
N ALA A 356 27.61 10.92 10.09
CA ALA A 356 28.80 11.49 10.73
C ALA A 356 30.06 10.69 10.36
N PHE A 357 29.98 9.36 10.35
CA PHE A 357 31.08 8.52 9.89
C PHE A 357 31.48 8.83 8.44
N PHE A 358 30.51 8.90 7.50
CA PHE A 358 30.81 9.25 6.11
C PHE A 358 31.38 10.66 5.95
N ILE A 359 30.86 11.66 6.68
CA ILE A 359 31.36 13.05 6.62
C ILE A 359 32.79 13.11 7.17
N THR A 360 33.08 12.47 8.30
CA THR A 360 34.44 12.45 8.87
C THR A 360 35.44 11.80 7.92
N GLN A 361 35.08 10.69 7.27
CA GLN A 361 35.93 10.07 6.24
C GLN A 361 36.16 11.01 5.04
N GLY A 362 35.11 11.70 4.58
CA GLY A 362 35.22 12.68 3.50
C GLY A 362 36.13 13.86 3.84
N VAL A 363 36.02 14.40 5.06
CA VAL A 363 36.87 15.51 5.54
C VAL A 363 38.32 15.07 5.65
N VAL A 364 38.59 13.89 6.20
CA VAL A 364 39.96 13.34 6.29
C VAL A 364 40.57 13.16 4.90
N ALA A 365 39.81 12.59 3.96
CA ALA A 365 40.27 12.42 2.58
C ALA A 365 40.58 13.77 1.92
N LEU A 366 39.72 14.78 2.11
CA LEU A 366 39.93 16.14 1.58
C LEU A 366 41.16 16.81 2.21
N SER A 367 41.38 16.64 3.51
CA SER A 367 42.57 17.17 4.19
C SER A 367 43.85 16.53 3.67
N ILE A 368 43.85 15.22 3.41
CA ILE A 368 45.00 14.52 2.82
C ILE A 368 45.31 15.06 1.41
N ILE A 369 44.28 15.20 0.56
CA ILE A 369 44.44 15.73 -0.80
C ILE A 369 44.99 17.16 -0.77
N THR A 370 44.45 17.99 0.12
CA THR A 370 44.89 19.39 0.27
C THR A 370 46.32 19.46 0.81
N GLY A 371 46.68 18.60 1.76
CA GLY A 371 48.05 18.46 2.27
C GLY A 371 49.04 18.07 1.18
N ILE A 372 48.69 17.09 0.33
CA ILE A 372 49.51 16.69 -0.82
C ILE A 372 49.66 17.85 -1.82
N ALA A 373 48.58 18.57 -2.12
CA ALA A 373 48.61 19.70 -3.05
C ALA A 373 49.49 20.86 -2.52
N LEU A 374 49.36 21.21 -1.23
CA LEU A 374 50.19 22.22 -0.57
C LEU A 374 51.66 21.81 -0.54
N TYR A 375 51.93 20.54 -0.23
CA TYR A 375 53.28 19.99 -0.28
C TYR A 375 53.89 20.09 -1.68
N GLY A 376 53.14 19.68 -2.71
CA GLY A 376 53.55 19.81 -4.11
C GLY A 376 53.81 21.25 -4.54
N TYR A 377 52.95 22.19 -4.13
CA TYR A 377 53.09 23.61 -4.43
C TYR A 377 54.35 24.21 -3.79
N ASN A 378 54.61 23.90 -2.51
CA ASN A 378 55.80 24.39 -1.82
C ASN A 378 57.09 23.86 -2.46
N GLN A 379 57.09 22.58 -2.84
CA GLN A 379 58.22 21.97 -3.57
C GLN A 379 58.45 22.62 -4.93
N TYR A 380 57.38 22.95 -5.67
CA TYR A 380 57.49 23.68 -6.94
C TYR A 380 58.11 25.07 -6.75
N GLN A 381 57.70 25.82 -5.73
CA GLN A 381 58.27 27.13 -5.42
C GLN A 381 59.76 27.06 -5.04
N LEU A 382 60.17 26.06 -4.26
CA LEU A 382 61.57 25.80 -3.94
C LEU A 382 62.41 25.54 -5.20
N ARG A 383 61.87 24.78 -6.16
CA ARG A 383 62.53 24.55 -7.46
C ARG A 383 62.68 25.83 -8.28
N LEU A 384 61.66 26.69 -8.30
CA LEU A 384 61.74 27.98 -9.00
C LEU A 384 62.82 28.89 -8.40
N LYS A 385 62.88 29.00 -7.07
CA LYS A 385 63.92 29.79 -6.38
C LYS A 385 65.32 29.28 -6.69
N ALA A 386 65.52 27.96 -6.63
CA ALA A 386 66.81 27.35 -6.95
C ALA A 386 67.25 27.62 -8.39
N ARG A 387 66.31 27.59 -9.36
CA ARG A 387 66.61 27.95 -10.76
C ARG A 387 66.97 29.43 -10.91
N ALA A 388 66.27 30.33 -10.22
CA ALA A 388 66.56 31.76 -10.25
C ALA A 388 67.96 32.08 -9.68
N GLU A 389 68.33 31.45 -8.57
CA GLU A 389 69.67 31.60 -7.97
C GLU A 389 70.78 31.10 -8.90
N LEU A 390 70.55 30.02 -9.66
CA LEU A 390 71.52 29.53 -10.65
C LEU A 390 71.73 30.48 -11.83
N ILE A 391 70.65 31.10 -12.32
CA ILE A 391 70.74 32.13 -13.36
C ILE A 391 71.56 33.33 -12.85
N GLU A 392 71.43 33.67 -11.57
CA GLU A 392 72.21 34.76 -10.96
C GLU A 392 73.70 34.42 -10.86
N VAL A 393 74.04 33.18 -10.48
CA VAL A 393 75.42 32.68 -10.49
C VAL A 393 76.00 32.70 -11.90
N GLN A 394 75.22 32.33 -12.91
CA GLN A 394 75.64 32.41 -14.30
C GLN A 394 75.93 33.85 -14.75
N LYS A 395 75.09 34.82 -14.37
CA LYS A 395 75.36 36.23 -14.66
C LYS A 395 76.63 36.75 -13.99
N LEU A 396 76.91 36.34 -12.75
CA LEU A 396 78.13 36.70 -12.03
C LEU A 396 79.39 36.07 -12.65
N ALA A 397 79.27 34.86 -13.19
CA ALA A 397 80.34 34.22 -13.95
C ALA A 397 80.61 34.93 -15.30
N GLU A 398 79.55 35.42 -15.96
CA GLU A 398 79.68 36.21 -17.20
C GLU A 398 80.32 37.59 -16.94
N SER A 399 80.10 38.20 -15.77
CA SER A 399 80.70 39.49 -15.38
C SER A 399 82.11 39.40 -14.80
N TRP A 400 82.75 38.21 -14.82
CA TRP A 400 84.08 37.94 -14.24
C TRP A 400 84.21 38.27 -12.75
N GLU A 401 83.11 38.24 -11.98
CA GLU A 401 83.15 38.36 -10.51
C GLU A 401 83.32 36.99 -9.85
N THR A 402 84.50 36.38 -10.06
CA THR A 402 84.75 34.95 -9.77
C THR A 402 84.55 34.57 -8.30
N LEU A 403 85.00 35.40 -7.35
CA LEU A 403 84.90 35.14 -5.91
C LEU A 403 83.44 35.12 -5.43
N SER A 404 82.62 36.06 -5.89
CA SER A 404 81.20 36.18 -5.54
C SER A 404 80.38 35.01 -6.11
N ALA A 405 80.68 34.61 -7.36
CA ALA A 405 80.01 33.49 -8.01
C ALA A 405 80.28 32.14 -7.32
N VAL A 406 81.53 31.88 -6.89
CA VAL A 406 81.90 30.64 -6.19
C VAL A 406 81.22 30.54 -4.81
N ALA A 407 81.21 31.62 -4.04
CA ALA A 407 80.57 31.64 -2.72
C ALA A 407 79.06 31.34 -2.82
N LYS A 408 78.40 31.91 -3.84
CA LYS A 408 76.96 31.74 -4.08
C LYS A 408 76.63 30.33 -4.61
N LEU A 409 77.49 29.74 -5.44
CA LEU A 409 77.36 28.35 -5.90
C LEU A 409 77.51 27.35 -4.73
N GLU A 410 78.39 27.63 -3.78
CA GLU A 410 78.57 26.81 -2.57
C GLU A 410 77.38 26.92 -1.60
N GLN A 411 76.79 28.11 -1.49
CA GLN A 411 75.54 28.33 -0.75
C GLN A 411 74.36 27.51 -1.32
N ILE A 412 74.22 27.44 -2.65
CA ILE A 412 73.18 26.64 -3.33
C ILE A 412 73.38 25.14 -3.07
N LYS A 413 74.63 24.67 -2.94
CA LYS A 413 74.97 23.26 -2.68
C LYS A 413 74.71 22.84 -1.23
N SER A 414 74.93 23.75 -0.27
CA SER A 414 74.77 23.48 1.17
C SER A 414 73.32 23.62 1.67
N ALA A 415 72.40 24.15 0.85
CA ALA A 415 71.00 24.29 1.20
C ALA A 415 70.33 22.92 1.46
N PRO A 416 69.71 22.71 2.64
CA PRO A 416 69.07 21.43 2.96
C PRO A 416 67.87 21.18 2.05
N ARG A 417 67.89 20.05 1.32
CA ARG A 417 66.81 19.64 0.40
C ARG A 417 66.32 18.24 0.74
N LEU A 418 65.00 18.08 0.75
CA LEU A 418 64.32 16.81 1.03
C LEU A 418 64.29 15.86 -0.18
N ILE A 419 64.50 16.36 -1.40
CA ILE A 419 64.52 15.60 -2.65
C ILE A 419 65.79 15.97 -3.44
N PRO A 420 66.44 15.00 -4.11
CA PRO A 420 67.60 15.29 -4.97
C PRO A 420 67.28 16.33 -6.05
N MET A 421 68.25 17.20 -6.37
CA MET A 421 68.14 18.09 -7.53
C MET A 421 67.86 17.31 -8.82
N GLU A 422 67.14 17.92 -9.75
CA GLU A 422 67.01 17.41 -11.12
C GLU A 422 68.41 17.23 -11.73
N GLN A 423 68.64 16.09 -12.40
CA GLN A 423 69.94 15.73 -12.95
C GLN A 423 70.50 16.81 -13.88
N ALA A 424 69.65 17.42 -14.72
CA ALA A 424 70.03 18.53 -15.60
C ALA A 424 70.61 19.74 -14.83
N MET A 425 70.00 20.10 -13.69
CA MET A 425 70.44 21.22 -12.87
C MET A 425 71.78 20.92 -12.16
N VAL A 426 72.01 19.66 -11.78
CA VAL A 426 73.31 19.20 -11.24
C VAL A 426 74.40 19.28 -12.31
N GLU A 427 74.08 18.94 -13.56
CA GLU A 427 75.01 19.06 -14.69
C GLU A 427 75.35 20.52 -15.00
N GLU A 428 74.37 21.43 -14.98
CA GLU A 428 74.60 22.87 -15.15
C GLU A 428 75.50 23.44 -14.05
N MET A 429 75.26 23.09 -12.79
CA MET A 429 76.14 23.49 -11.67
C MET A 429 77.57 22.99 -11.85
N LYS A 430 77.77 21.77 -12.37
CA LYS A 430 79.11 21.24 -12.65
C LYS A 430 79.82 22.04 -13.74
N LYS A 431 79.13 22.36 -14.83
CA LYS A 431 79.69 23.17 -15.93
C LYS A 431 80.08 24.57 -15.45
N LEU A 432 79.19 25.23 -14.71
CA LEU A 432 79.45 26.56 -14.13
C LEU A 432 80.64 26.55 -13.18
N LYS A 433 80.75 25.51 -12.34
CA LYS A 433 81.89 25.35 -11.45
C LYS A 433 83.21 25.22 -12.24
N GLN A 434 83.22 24.42 -13.30
CA GLN A 434 84.40 24.23 -14.14
C GLN A 434 84.81 25.55 -14.84
N GLN A 435 83.84 26.31 -15.36
CA GLN A 435 84.09 27.63 -15.95
C GLN A 435 84.68 28.62 -14.94
N LEU A 436 84.17 28.65 -13.70
CA LEU A 436 84.70 29.53 -12.65
C LEU A 436 86.12 29.15 -12.22
N GLU A 437 86.45 27.85 -12.19
CA GLU A 437 87.81 27.38 -11.91
C GLU A 437 88.80 27.80 -13.01
N GLU A 438 88.39 27.70 -14.29
CA GLU A 438 89.18 28.17 -15.43
C GLU A 438 89.38 29.70 -15.41
N GLN A 439 88.33 30.46 -15.13
CA GLN A 439 88.41 31.92 -14.99
C GLN A 439 89.34 32.34 -13.85
N ARG A 440 89.23 31.69 -12.68
CA ARG A 440 90.11 31.97 -11.54
C ARG A 440 91.57 31.65 -11.84
N ALA A 441 91.84 30.58 -12.59
CA ALA A 441 93.19 30.26 -13.04
C ALA A 441 93.75 31.32 -14.02
N ALA A 442 92.89 31.89 -14.88
CA ALA A 442 93.26 33.00 -15.76
C ALA A 442 93.51 34.30 -14.98
N GLU A 443 92.68 34.63 -13.99
CA GLU A 443 92.88 35.80 -13.12
C GLU A 443 94.20 35.72 -12.33
N ILE A 444 94.53 34.55 -11.78
CA ILE A 444 95.80 34.34 -11.06
C ILE A 444 97.00 34.53 -12.00
N LYS A 445 96.90 34.05 -13.25
CA LYS A 445 97.95 34.28 -14.27
C LYS A 445 98.09 35.76 -14.61
N LEU A 446 96.98 36.46 -14.84
CA LEU A 446 96.98 37.89 -15.13
C LEU A 446 97.49 38.73 -13.95
N GLN A 447 97.18 38.36 -12.71
CA GLN A 447 97.74 39.02 -11.52
C GLN A 447 99.24 38.75 -11.36
N ALA A 448 99.71 37.53 -11.66
CA ALA A 448 101.12 37.20 -11.67
C ALA A 448 101.88 37.99 -12.77
N GLU A 449 101.28 38.15 -13.96
CA GLU A 449 101.83 38.99 -15.02
C GLU A 449 101.81 40.47 -14.67
N ALA A 450 100.74 40.98 -14.06
CA ALA A 450 100.64 42.38 -13.64
C ALA A 450 101.64 42.71 -12.52
N THR A 451 101.85 41.81 -11.56
CA THR A 451 102.87 41.97 -10.50
C THR A 451 104.28 41.88 -11.07
N TYR A 452 104.54 40.94 -11.99
CA TYR A 452 105.80 40.86 -12.73
C TYR A 452 106.11 42.14 -13.53
N LEU A 453 105.11 42.71 -14.21
CA LEU A 453 105.25 43.98 -14.93
C LEU A 453 105.44 45.17 -13.99
N ALA A 454 104.73 45.22 -12.85
CA ALA A 454 104.86 46.28 -11.87
C ALA A 454 106.23 46.29 -11.17
N ASP A 455 106.81 45.12 -10.88
CA ASP A 455 108.15 45.05 -10.29
C ASP A 455 109.24 45.43 -11.30
N ARG A 456 109.09 45.09 -12.59
CA ARG A 456 109.99 45.62 -13.64
C ARG A 456 109.86 47.13 -13.87
N GLN A 457 108.68 47.70 -13.65
CA GLN A 457 108.47 49.14 -13.72
C GLN A 457 109.19 49.88 -12.57
N LYS A 458 109.27 49.28 -11.37
CA LYS A 458 110.04 49.81 -10.23
C LYS A 458 111.55 49.75 -10.44
N GLU A 459 112.04 48.82 -11.26
CA GLU A 459 113.43 48.74 -11.71
C GLU A 459 113.77 49.77 -12.81
N GLY A 460 112.84 50.65 -13.18
CA GLY A 460 113.06 51.74 -14.14
C GLY A 460 112.85 51.35 -15.61
N ILE A 461 112.25 50.19 -15.89
CA ILE A 461 111.99 49.69 -17.24
C ILE A 461 110.59 50.12 -17.68
N ASN A 462 110.53 51.09 -18.59
CA ASN A 462 109.27 51.59 -19.16
C ASN A 462 109.03 50.98 -20.55
N ALA A 463 107.79 51.01 -21.05
CA ALA A 463 107.43 50.45 -22.37
C ALA A 463 108.24 51.04 -23.54
N SER A 464 108.83 52.23 -23.37
CA SER A 464 109.73 52.87 -24.34
C SER A 464 111.16 52.33 -24.33
N ASN A 465 111.61 51.69 -23.24
CA ASN A 465 113.00 51.23 -23.04
C ASN A 465 113.13 49.70 -22.94
N PHE A 466 111.99 48.99 -22.93
CA PHE A 466 111.94 47.52 -22.77
C PHE A 466 112.65 46.78 -23.92
N ALA A 467 112.46 47.24 -25.17
CA ALA A 467 113.07 46.62 -26.35
C ALA A 467 114.60 46.79 -26.42
N GLU A 468 115.10 47.96 -25.97
CA GLU A 468 116.54 48.31 -26.00
C GLU A 468 117.35 47.59 -24.91
N ILE A 469 116.74 47.32 -23.74
CA ILE A 469 117.37 46.59 -22.65
C ILE A 469 117.38 45.08 -22.91
N THR A 470 116.32 44.52 -23.52
CA THR A 470 116.30 43.09 -23.89
C THR A 470 117.36 42.73 -24.94
N GLN A 471 117.70 43.62 -25.87
CA GLN A 471 118.76 43.39 -26.86
C GLN A 471 120.19 43.44 -26.27
N ARG A 472 120.41 44.07 -25.10
CA ARG A 472 121.71 44.04 -24.40
C ARG A 472 121.88 42.85 -23.44
N THR A 473 120.80 42.15 -23.12
CA THR A 473 120.82 40.95 -22.27
C THR A 473 120.74 39.63 -23.05
N THR A 474 120.60 39.69 -24.39
CA THR A 474 120.69 38.53 -25.29
C THR A 474 121.85 38.74 -26.28
N ALA A 475 123.07 38.63 -25.77
CA ALA A 475 124.24 38.23 -26.55
C ALA A 475 124.40 36.71 -26.43
#